data_AF-A0A2I0NXB6-F1
#
_entry.id   AF-A0A2I0NXB6-F1
#
_cell.length_a   1.000
_cell.length_b   1.000
_cell.length_c   1.000
_cell.angle_alpha   90.00
_cell.angle_beta   90.00
_cell.angle_gamma   90.00
#
_symmetry.space_group_name_H-M   'P 1'
#
loop_
_entity.id
_entity.type
_entity.pdbx_description
1 polymer ?
#
loop_
_entity_poly.entity_id
_entity_poly.type
_entity_poly.pdbx_seq_one_letter_code
_entity_poly.pdbx_strand_id
1 'polypeptide(L)'
;FVYDPIVYVKTAFEDLPQDAFAEEIIHGRKMMRLKDADAWAAFSATIDKKTAEALMVTLTLEKEIIEDVVLHPVNRGFNSIIDATVHATRYNVNRDPFLKTQIDYHAGIIRKCGGPRELEALELLLQYIS
;
A
#
# COMPACT_ATOMS: atom_id res chain seq x y z
N PHE A 1 0.07 9.39 4.09
CA PHE A 1 -0.34 9.32 2.69
C PHE A 1 0.91 9.12 1.84
N VAL A 2 0.85 8.19 0.90
CA VAL A 2 1.92 7.87 -0.05
C VAL A 2 1.26 7.75 -1.41
N TYR A 3 1.76 8.44 -2.43
CA TYR A 3 1.29 8.32 -3.80
C TYR A 3 2.35 7.68 -4.71
N ASP A 4 2.77 6.48 -4.31
CA ASP A 4 3.74 5.69 -5.05
C ASP A 4 3.16 4.28 -5.27
N PRO A 5 2.76 3.92 -6.50
CA PRO A 5 2.20 2.60 -6.77
C PRO A 5 3.18 1.45 -6.52
N ILE A 6 4.50 1.69 -6.61
CA ILE A 6 5.53 0.67 -6.35
C ILE A 6 5.54 0.33 -4.86
N VAL A 7 5.43 1.31 -3.97
CA VAL A 7 5.39 1.06 -2.53
C VAL A 7 4.20 0.16 -2.17
N TYR A 8 3.02 0.40 -2.75
CA TYR A 8 1.84 -0.44 -2.53
C TYR A 8 2.03 -1.87 -3.02
N VAL A 9 2.59 -2.06 -4.22
CA VAL A 9 2.87 -3.40 -4.74
C VAL A 9 3.92 -4.09 -3.89
N LYS A 10 5.07 -3.45 -3.67
CA LYS A 10 6.21 -4.03 -2.96
C LYS A 10 5.85 -4.45 -1.54
N THR A 11 5.25 -3.55 -0.77
CA THR A 11 4.86 -3.81 0.64
C THR A 11 3.77 -4.89 0.78
N ALA A 12 3.05 -5.22 -0.29
CA ALA A 12 2.09 -6.32 -0.27
C ALA A 12 2.73 -7.71 -0.39
N PHE A 13 3.98 -7.80 -0.86
CA PHE A 13 4.67 -9.07 -1.11
C PHE A 13 6.02 -9.22 -0.39
N GLU A 14 6.64 -8.12 0.02
CA GLU A 14 7.93 -8.13 0.72
C GLU A 14 8.10 -6.94 1.69
N ASP A 15 9.08 -7.08 2.58
CA ASP A 15 9.43 -6.04 3.53
C ASP A 15 10.28 -4.93 2.87
N LEU A 16 10.01 -3.67 3.25
CA LEU A 16 10.88 -2.56 2.89
C LEU A 16 12.18 -2.59 3.71
N PRO A 17 13.31 -2.16 3.14
CA PRO A 17 14.56 -2.04 3.89
C PRO A 17 14.44 -0.98 4.99
N GLN A 18 15.25 -1.13 6.05
CA GLN A 18 15.18 -0.26 7.23
C GLN A 18 15.43 1.23 6.90
N ASP A 19 16.21 1.50 5.86
CA ASP A 19 16.51 2.86 5.40
C ASP A 19 15.33 3.54 4.70
N ALA A 20 14.24 2.83 4.37
CA ALA A 20 13.00 3.44 3.91
C ALA A 20 12.24 4.18 5.04
N PHE A 21 12.65 3.98 6.30
CA PHE A 21 11.96 4.50 7.47
C PHE A 21 12.74 5.61 8.19
N ALA A 22 12.01 6.62 8.66
CA ALA A 22 12.49 7.64 9.58
C ALA A 22 11.94 7.39 10.99
N GLU A 23 12.77 7.67 11.99
CA GLU A 23 12.40 7.59 13.40
C GLU A 23 11.74 8.89 13.86
N GLU A 24 10.65 8.76 14.61
CA GLU A 24 9.95 9.86 15.29
C GLU A 24 9.84 9.55 16.77
N ILE A 25 10.12 10.54 17.64
CA ILE A 25 9.88 10.44 19.08
C ILE A 25 8.56 11.16 19.40
N ILE A 26 7.56 10.39 19.84
CA ILE A 26 6.20 10.88 20.09
C ILE A 26 5.81 10.49 21.51
N HIS A 27 5.61 11.49 22.38
CA HIS A 27 5.37 11.29 23.81
C HIS A 27 6.39 10.36 24.50
N GLY A 28 7.67 10.50 24.12
CA GLY A 28 8.77 9.68 24.65
C GLY A 28 8.83 8.25 24.10
N ARG A 29 7.98 7.90 23.14
CA ARG A 29 7.99 6.60 22.44
C ARG A 29 8.60 6.74 21.06
N LYS A 30 9.44 5.77 20.71
CA LYS A 30 9.99 5.62 19.37
C LYS A 30 8.94 5.03 18.44
N MET A 31 8.66 5.72 17.34
CA MET A 31 7.78 5.27 16.25
C MET A 31 8.50 5.43 14.91
N MET A 32 8.06 4.70 13.89
CA MET A 32 8.64 4.75 12.55
C MET A 32 7.61 5.23 11.55
N ARG A 33 8.04 6.08 10.62
CA ARG A 33 7.26 6.50 9.44
C ARG A 33 8.05 6.20 8.17
N LEU A 34 7.39 6.19 7.02
CA LEU A 34 8.08 6.20 5.74
C LEU A 34 8.75 7.57 5.51
N LYS A 35 9.96 7.56 4.96
CA LYS A 35 10.71 8.80 4.66
C LYS A 35 10.00 9.65 3.62
N ASP A 36 9.56 9.02 2.54
CA ASP A 36 9.01 9.67 1.35
C ASP A 36 7.47 9.75 1.36
N ALA A 37 6.86 9.78 2.55
CA ALA A 37 5.42 9.94 2.68
C ALA A 37 5.04 11.42 2.63
N ASP A 38 4.14 11.81 1.73
CA ASP A 38 3.58 13.17 1.63
C ASP A 38 2.94 13.63 2.96
N ALA A 39 2.40 12.69 3.74
CA ALA A 39 1.85 12.95 5.06
C ALA A 39 1.90 11.68 5.92
N TRP A 40 1.78 11.80 7.23
CA TRP A 40 1.69 10.66 8.13
C TRP A 40 0.95 11.01 9.41
N ALA A 41 0.45 9.97 10.08
CA ALA A 41 -0.16 10.09 11.39
C ALA A 41 0.32 8.94 12.27
N ALA A 42 0.66 9.28 13.51
CA ALA A 42 1.00 8.34 14.55
C ALA A 42 -0.22 8.09 15.43
N PHE A 43 -0.44 6.81 15.76
CA PHE A 43 -1.57 6.38 16.55
C PHE A 43 -1.10 5.51 17.72
N SER A 44 -1.76 5.63 18.86
CA SER A 44 -1.85 4.51 19.79
C SER A 44 -3.03 3.62 19.40
N ALA A 45 -2.91 2.32 19.70
CA ALA A 45 -3.92 1.33 19.33
C ALA A 45 -4.38 0.54 20.56
N THR A 46 -5.69 0.41 20.72
CA THR A 46 -6.32 -0.46 21.72
C THR A 46 -7.03 -1.61 20.99
N ILE A 47 -6.82 -2.85 21.43
CA ILE A 47 -7.50 -4.01 20.85
C ILE A 47 -8.89 -4.14 21.50
N ASP A 48 -9.93 -3.95 20.70
CA ASP A 48 -11.32 -4.05 21.17
C ASP A 48 -11.82 -5.50 21.10
N LYS A 49 -11.42 -6.23 20.05
CA LYS A 49 -11.82 -7.62 19.83
C LYS A 49 -10.78 -8.39 19.04
N LYS A 50 -10.59 -9.65 19.41
CA LYS A 50 -9.75 -10.62 18.69
C LYS A 50 -10.59 -11.80 18.22
N THR A 51 -10.47 -12.16 16.95
CA THR A 51 -11.00 -13.41 16.38
C THR A 51 -9.84 -14.30 15.95
N ALA A 52 -10.15 -15.48 15.40
CA ALA A 52 -9.12 -16.37 14.85
C ALA A 52 -8.41 -15.76 13.62
N GLU A 53 -9.09 -14.87 12.88
CA GLU A 53 -8.63 -14.36 11.58
C GLU A 53 -8.34 -12.86 11.59
N ALA A 54 -8.80 -12.10 12.60
CA ALA A 54 -8.71 -10.65 12.61
C ALA A 54 -8.59 -10.03 14.01
N LEU A 55 -8.00 -8.83 14.05
CA LEU A 55 -8.03 -7.92 15.19
C LEU A 55 -8.85 -6.69 14.83
N MET A 56 -9.80 -6.34 15.69
CA MET A 56 -10.46 -5.03 15.62
C MET A 56 -9.81 -4.12 16.66
N VAL A 57 -9.34 -2.96 16.20
CA VAL A 57 -8.56 -2.02 17.00
C VAL A 57 -9.15 -0.61 16.88
N THR A 58 -9.19 0.10 18.00
CA THR A 58 -9.46 1.54 18.05
C THR A 58 -8.13 2.28 18.01
N LEU A 59 -8.02 3.24 17.10
CA LEU A 59 -6.85 4.11 16.95
C LEU A 59 -7.12 5.47 17.58
N THR A 60 -6.21 5.93 18.43
CA THR A 60 -6.20 7.28 18.99
C THR A 60 -5.05 8.07 18.35
N LEU A 61 -5.37 9.20 17.72
CA LEU A 61 -4.37 10.05 17.07
C LEU A 61 -3.45 10.69 18.12
N GLU A 62 -2.15 10.52 17.94
CA GLU A 62 -1.10 11.10 18.81
C GLU A 62 -0.39 12.29 18.14
N LYS A 63 -0.17 12.20 16.82
CA LYS A 63 0.47 13.25 16.00
C LYS A 63 0.08 13.06 14.54
N GLU A 64 -0.08 14.15 13.81
CA GLU A 64 -0.22 14.16 12.35
C GLU A 64 0.68 15.23 11.74
N ILE A 65 1.26 14.95 10.58
CA ILE A 65 2.14 15.85 9.83
C ILE A 65 1.84 15.70 8.34
N ILE A 66 1.80 16.83 7.64
CA ILE A 66 1.90 16.90 6.19
C ILE A 66 3.34 17.30 5.88
N GLU A 67 4.09 16.39 5.26
CA GLU A 67 5.49 16.63 4.87
C GLU A 67 5.52 17.46 3.57
N ASP A 68 4.70 17.08 2.58
CA ASP A 68 4.62 17.73 1.29
C ASP A 68 3.17 17.96 0.84
N VAL A 69 2.89 19.16 0.34
CA VAL A 69 1.59 19.52 -0.23
C VAL A 69 1.62 19.29 -1.73
N VAL A 70 1.31 18.06 -2.14
CA VAL A 70 1.31 17.65 -3.56
C VAL A 70 -0.12 17.39 -4.05
N LEU A 71 -0.43 17.89 -5.25
CA LEU A 71 -1.68 17.57 -5.92
C LEU A 71 -1.54 16.24 -6.66
N HIS A 72 -2.37 15.27 -6.29
CA HIS A 72 -2.48 13.98 -6.97
C HIS A 72 -3.83 13.87 -7.69
N PRO A 73 -3.88 14.10 -9.01
CA PRO A 73 -5.11 13.95 -9.78
C PRO A 73 -5.66 12.53 -9.70
N VAL A 74 -6.97 12.38 -9.90
CA VAL A 74 -7.59 11.06 -9.99
C VAL A 74 -6.98 10.30 -11.17
N ASN A 75 -6.32 9.19 -10.87
CA ASN A 75 -5.62 8.35 -11.85
C ASN A 75 -6.19 6.92 -11.81
N ARG A 76 -6.86 6.52 -12.89
CA ARG A 76 -7.46 5.17 -13.01
C ARG A 76 -6.41 4.06 -13.07
N GLY A 77 -5.20 4.37 -13.56
CA GLY A 77 -4.06 3.46 -13.52
C GLY A 77 -3.61 3.20 -12.09
N PHE A 78 -3.37 4.27 -11.30
CA PHE A 78 -2.99 4.15 -9.89
C PHE A 78 -4.05 3.35 -9.10
N ASN A 79 -5.32 3.72 -9.22
CA ASN A 79 -6.40 3.01 -8.53
C ASN A 79 -6.45 1.52 -8.94
N SER A 80 -6.25 1.23 -10.22
CA SER A 80 -6.21 -0.16 -10.71
C SER A 80 -4.98 -0.94 -10.23
N ILE A 81 -3.86 -0.29 -9.92
CA ILE A 81 -2.72 -0.95 -9.25
C ILE A 81 -3.13 -1.44 -7.88
N ILE A 82 -3.84 -0.61 -7.10
CA ILE A 82 -4.32 -0.99 -5.77
C ILE A 82 -5.25 -2.21 -5.86
N ASP A 83 -6.25 -2.16 -6.74
CA ASP A 83 -7.19 -3.26 -6.92
C ASP A 83 -6.50 -4.54 -7.42
N ALA A 84 -5.61 -4.43 -8.41
CA ALA A 84 -4.85 -5.56 -8.92
C ALA A 84 -3.98 -6.21 -7.84
N THR A 85 -3.33 -5.41 -6.99
CA THR A 85 -2.50 -5.89 -5.87
C THR A 85 -3.34 -6.65 -4.85
N VAL A 86 -4.53 -6.16 -4.54
CA VAL A 86 -5.50 -6.81 -3.64
C VAL A 86 -6.00 -8.16 -4.20
N HIS A 87 -6.19 -8.26 -5.52
CA HIS A 87 -6.50 -9.55 -6.15
C HIS A 87 -5.28 -10.49 -6.17
N ALA A 88 -4.10 -9.96 -6.45
CA ALA A 88 -2.85 -10.70 -6.55
C ALA A 88 -2.43 -11.36 -5.22
N THR A 89 -2.57 -10.67 -4.09
CA THR A 89 -2.26 -11.26 -2.77
C THR A 89 -3.13 -12.48 -2.47
N ARG A 90 -4.42 -12.43 -2.82
CA ARG A 90 -5.33 -13.58 -2.69
C ARG A 90 -5.03 -14.68 -3.72
N TYR A 91 -4.70 -14.29 -4.95
CA TYR A 91 -4.34 -15.22 -6.00
C TYR A 91 -3.11 -16.04 -5.61
N ASN A 92 -2.13 -15.43 -4.94
CA ASN A 92 -0.95 -16.14 -4.47
C ASN A 92 -1.27 -17.23 -3.43
N VAL A 93 -2.39 -17.11 -2.70
CA VAL A 93 -2.83 -18.09 -1.70
C VAL A 93 -3.57 -19.26 -2.34
N ASN A 94 -4.53 -19.01 -3.23
CA ASN A 94 -5.48 -20.04 -3.69
C ASN A 94 -5.43 -20.32 -5.20
N ARG A 95 -4.68 -19.51 -5.97
CA ARG A 95 -4.53 -19.59 -7.43
C ARG A 95 -5.85 -19.65 -8.21
N ASP A 96 -6.90 -19.01 -7.68
CA ASP A 96 -8.22 -18.93 -8.33
C ASP A 96 -8.14 -18.22 -9.71
N PRO A 97 -8.51 -18.88 -10.82
CA PRO A 97 -8.52 -18.27 -12.15
C PRO A 97 -9.38 -17.01 -12.28
N PHE A 98 -10.43 -16.86 -11.45
CA PHE A 98 -11.23 -15.65 -11.43
C PHE A 98 -10.41 -14.45 -10.97
N LEU A 99 -9.57 -14.61 -9.95
CA LEU A 99 -8.67 -13.55 -9.49
C LEU A 99 -7.67 -13.16 -10.57
N LYS A 100 -7.13 -14.13 -11.31
CA LYS A 100 -6.25 -13.83 -12.47
C LYS A 100 -6.97 -13.00 -13.53
N THR A 101 -8.24 -13.31 -13.81
CA THR A 101 -9.07 -12.53 -14.73
C THR A 101 -9.25 -11.08 -14.24
N GLN A 102 -9.46 -10.86 -12.93
CA GLN A 102 -9.55 -9.51 -12.36
C GLN A 102 -8.21 -8.76 -12.46
N ILE A 103 -7.10 -9.43 -12.17
CA ILE A 103 -5.75 -8.84 -12.33
C ILE A 103 -5.53 -8.41 -13.78
N ASP A 104 -5.88 -9.26 -14.76
CA ASP A 104 -5.71 -8.94 -16.18
C ASP A 104 -6.61 -7.79 -16.64
N TYR A 105 -7.82 -7.71 -16.11
CA TYR A 105 -8.72 -6.57 -16.33
C TYR A 105 -8.09 -5.25 -15.87
N HIS A 106 -7.60 -5.20 -14.63
CA HIS A 106 -6.95 -4.01 -14.08
C HIS A 106 -5.63 -3.69 -14.79
N ALA A 107 -4.83 -4.70 -15.16
CA ALA A 107 -3.63 -4.52 -15.99
C ALA A 107 -3.97 -3.83 -17.32
N GLY A 108 -5.12 -4.14 -17.93
CA GLY A 108 -5.62 -3.45 -19.11
C GLY A 108 -5.92 -1.96 -18.89
N ILE A 109 -6.41 -1.58 -17.71
CA ILE A 109 -6.65 -0.18 -17.33
C ILE A 109 -5.33 0.53 -17.05
N ILE A 110 -4.42 -0.10 -16.31
CA ILE A 110 -3.10 0.44 -15.97
C ILE A 110 -2.33 0.79 -17.24
N ARG A 111 -2.31 -0.11 -18.23
CA ARG A 111 -1.64 0.15 -19.52
C ARG A 111 -2.23 1.32 -20.31
N LYS A 112 -3.50 1.68 -20.08
CA LYS A 112 -4.19 2.77 -20.79
C LYS A 112 -4.11 4.11 -20.05
N CYS A 113 -4.08 4.07 -18.73
CA CYS A 113 -4.29 5.26 -17.89
C CYS A 113 -3.14 5.54 -16.92
N GLY A 114 -2.22 4.58 -16.71
CA GLY A 114 -1.06 4.72 -15.85
C GLY A 114 0.10 5.43 -16.55
N GLY A 115 0.90 6.14 -15.78
CA GLY A 115 2.20 6.66 -16.20
C GLY A 115 3.32 5.64 -15.99
N PRO A 116 4.58 6.06 -16.16
CA PRO A 116 5.74 5.17 -16.03
C PRO A 116 5.80 4.41 -14.70
N ARG A 117 5.45 5.06 -13.58
CA ARG A 117 5.48 4.46 -12.25
C ARG A 117 4.41 3.39 -12.06
N GLU A 118 3.21 3.58 -12.60
CA GLU A 118 2.17 2.54 -12.58
C GLU A 118 2.52 1.37 -13.49
N LEU A 119 3.17 1.60 -14.63
CA LEU A 119 3.63 0.53 -15.51
C LEU A 119 4.74 -0.30 -14.84
N GLU A 120 5.70 0.35 -14.19
CA GLU A 120 6.74 -0.31 -13.41
C GLU A 120 6.13 -1.13 -12.25
N ALA A 121 5.17 -0.54 -11.53
CA ALA A 121 4.45 -1.25 -10.47
C ALA A 121 3.67 -2.47 -11.02
N LEU A 122 3.08 -2.37 -12.21
CA LEU A 122 2.42 -3.51 -12.86
C LEU A 122 3.43 -4.60 -13.24
N GLU A 123 4.59 -4.24 -13.79
CA GLU A 123 5.64 -5.20 -14.12
C GLU A 123 6.11 -5.96 -12.87
N LEU A 124 6.38 -5.22 -11.79
CA LEU A 124 6.73 -5.80 -10.49
C LEU A 124 5.62 -6.72 -9.95
N LEU A 125 4.36 -6.28 -10.01
CA LEU A 125 3.21 -7.08 -9.58
C LEU A 125 3.12 -8.41 -10.34
N LEU A 126 3.30 -8.36 -11.67
CA LEU A 126 3.26 -9.56 -12.52
C LEU A 126 4.40 -10.53 -12.18
N GLN A 127 5.59 -10.03 -11.81
CA GLN A 127 6.69 -10.88 -11.36
C GLN A 127 6.34 -11.65 -10.09
N TYR A 128 5.66 -11.03 -9.12
CA TYR A 128 5.27 -11.70 -7.87
C TYR A 128 4.24 -12.82 -8.05
N ILE A 129 3.41 -12.75 -9.09
CA ILE A 129 2.34 -13.74 -9.34
C ILE A 129 2.63 -14.70 -10.49
N SER A 130 3.78 -14.53 -11.15
CA SER A 130 4.25 -15.43 -12.21
C SER A 130 4.47 -16.86 -11.72
#